data_AF-A0A7S1RB43-F1
#
_entry.id   AF-A0A7S1RB43-F1
#
_cell.length_a   1.000
_cell.length_b   1.000
_cell.length_c   1.000
_cell.angle_alpha   90.00
_cell.angle_beta   90.00
_cell.angle_gamma   90.00
#
_symmetry.space_group_name_H-M   'P 1'
#
loop_
_entity.id
_entity.type
_entity.pdbx_description
1 polymer ?
#
loop_
_entity_poly.entity_id
_entity_poly.type
_entity_poly.pdbx_seq_one_letter_code
_entity_poly.pdbx_strand_id
1 'polypeptide(L)'
;RRSPLLAALLLGANAACCWCLARAGQAFAALPGAPARASSFQTARRAEAEVIDVSDEGGGQLALAKLEASLEMQIAEAKASDNPNRLRDLARLLVLAKTAEGIAASEMASDASGSVQQAVADSLAEFVGKENYEFGDVTKEVNKRCSEAVKALDDVYVEDIQREMNLAGQAALSSFTGKEEYEFGDITKEVTSRATGAVSLFTGKEDYKFGDVTKEAMKRGGDAVKSFTGKEEYKFGDITKTLLKNVFGGDEEKR
;
A
#
# COMPACT_ATOMS: atom_id res chain seq x y z
N ARG A 1 19.91 -9.09 -28.03
CA ARG A 1 20.25 -9.65 -26.70
C ARG A 1 19.59 -8.75 -25.66
N ARG A 2 18.41 -9.12 -25.16
CA ARG A 2 17.66 -8.38 -24.13
C ARG A 2 17.39 -9.36 -22.99
N SER A 3 17.78 -8.97 -21.78
CA SER A 3 17.77 -9.79 -20.57
C SER A 3 16.39 -9.82 -19.92
N PRO A 4 15.90 -10.97 -19.40
CA PRO A 4 14.67 -11.04 -18.62
C PRO A 4 15.01 -11.11 -17.12
N LEU A 5 14.90 -10.00 -16.39
CA LEU A 5 15.11 -9.98 -14.93
C LEU A 5 14.09 -9.14 -14.14
N LEU A 6 12.95 -8.79 -14.73
CA LEU A 6 11.97 -7.87 -14.10
C LEU A 6 10.55 -8.47 -14.04
N ALA A 7 10.41 -9.71 -13.56
CA ALA A 7 9.09 -10.38 -13.45
C ALA A 7 8.81 -11.05 -12.10
N ALA A 8 9.54 -10.73 -11.02
CA ALA A 8 9.37 -11.40 -9.73
C ALA A 8 9.27 -10.40 -8.57
N LEU A 9 8.19 -9.60 -8.51
CA LEU A 9 7.93 -8.78 -7.31
C LEU A 9 6.46 -8.37 -7.10
N LEU A 10 5.49 -9.23 -7.45
CA LEU A 10 4.06 -8.89 -7.29
C LEU A 10 3.16 -10.02 -6.76
N LEU A 11 3.65 -10.88 -5.86
CA LEU A 11 2.78 -11.80 -5.10
C LEU A 11 3.35 -12.05 -3.71
N GLY A 12 2.74 -11.44 -2.68
CA GLY A 12 3.04 -11.84 -1.30
C GLY A 12 2.62 -10.85 -0.22
N ALA A 13 1.32 -10.58 -0.06
CA ALA A 13 0.77 -10.03 1.19
C ALA A 13 -0.76 -10.14 1.22
N ASN A 14 -1.31 -11.35 1.43
CA ASN A 14 -2.70 -11.52 1.86
C ASN A 14 -2.94 -12.95 2.35
N ALA A 15 -2.63 -13.23 3.62
CA ALA A 15 -3.19 -14.36 4.38
C ALA A 15 -2.66 -14.37 5.82
N ALA A 16 -3.16 -13.48 6.68
CA ALA A 16 -2.94 -13.60 8.13
C ALA A 16 -4.03 -12.89 8.92
N CYS A 17 -5.29 -13.37 8.86
CA CYS A 17 -6.28 -13.13 9.92
C CYS A 17 -7.52 -14.02 9.73
N CYS A 18 -7.38 -15.33 9.97
CA CYS A 18 -8.55 -16.22 10.02
C CYS A 18 -8.24 -17.51 10.81
N TRP A 19 -7.75 -17.36 12.05
CA TRP A 19 -7.54 -18.47 12.97
C TRP A 19 -8.03 -18.04 14.36
N CYS A 20 -9.32 -18.23 14.67
CA CYS A 20 -9.82 -18.26 16.06
C CYS A 20 -11.24 -18.83 16.24
N LEU A 21 -11.69 -19.81 15.44
CA LEU A 21 -12.99 -20.45 15.63
C LEU A 21 -12.93 -21.95 15.27
N ALA A 22 -12.44 -22.78 16.19
CA ALA A 22 -12.76 -24.21 16.27
C ALA A 22 -12.07 -24.86 17.47
N ARG A 23 -12.65 -24.77 18.67
CA ARG A 23 -12.27 -25.67 19.78
C ARG A 23 -13.40 -25.81 20.81
N ALA A 24 -14.24 -26.83 20.64
CA ALA A 24 -14.79 -27.69 21.71
C ALA A 24 -15.96 -28.51 21.16
N GLY A 25 -15.65 -29.60 20.48
CA GLY A 25 -16.61 -30.63 20.08
C GLY A 25 -15.93 -31.97 20.10
N GLN A 26 -15.80 -32.58 21.29
CA GLN A 26 -15.50 -34.01 21.39
C GLN A 26 -16.51 -34.68 22.32
N ALA A 27 -17.28 -35.55 21.67
CA ALA A 27 -18.23 -36.47 22.23
C ALA A 27 -17.54 -37.45 23.19
N PHE A 28 -18.12 -37.63 24.37
CA PHE A 28 -17.81 -38.77 25.22
C PHE A 28 -18.81 -39.89 24.92
N ALA A 29 -18.26 -41.03 24.53
CA ALA A 29 -18.97 -42.22 24.10
C ALA A 29 -19.69 -42.92 25.26
N ALA A 30 -20.75 -43.63 24.86
CA ALA A 30 -21.63 -44.44 25.68
C ALA A 30 -20.92 -45.64 26.36
N LEU A 31 -21.42 -46.01 27.54
CA LEU A 31 -21.22 -47.32 28.17
C LEU A 31 -22.60 -47.91 28.52
N PRO A 32 -22.86 -49.21 28.25
CA PRO A 32 -24.15 -49.83 28.55
C PRO A 32 -24.13 -50.58 29.89
N GLY A 33 -25.26 -50.50 30.61
CA GLY A 33 -25.81 -51.61 31.39
C GLY A 33 -25.49 -51.67 32.89
N ALA A 34 -26.50 -51.40 33.73
CA ALA A 34 -26.81 -52.18 34.93
C ALA A 34 -28.19 -51.79 35.50
N PRO A 35 -28.90 -52.71 36.20
CA PRO A 35 -30.36 -52.69 36.29
C PRO A 35 -30.93 -51.97 37.52
N ALA A 36 -32.22 -51.68 37.38
CA ALA A 36 -33.13 -51.10 38.35
C ALA A 36 -33.04 -51.68 39.76
N ARG A 37 -33.04 -50.79 40.76
CA ARG A 37 -33.47 -51.11 42.12
C ARG A 37 -34.26 -49.94 42.69
N ALA A 38 -35.55 -50.18 42.88
CA ALA A 38 -36.45 -49.31 43.60
C ALA A 38 -36.14 -49.37 45.10
N SER A 39 -36.06 -48.22 45.75
CA SER A 39 -36.51 -48.05 47.13
C SER A 39 -36.66 -46.57 47.45
N SER A 40 -37.90 -46.23 47.78
CA SER A 40 -38.33 -45.10 48.63
C SER A 40 -37.28 -44.69 49.67
N PHE A 41 -37.11 -43.38 49.88
CA PHE A 41 -37.35 -42.74 51.18
C PHE A 41 -37.22 -41.22 51.06
N GLN A 42 -38.12 -40.53 51.75
CA GLN A 42 -38.16 -39.09 51.90
C GLN A 42 -36.87 -38.58 52.58
N THR A 43 -36.24 -37.58 51.99
CA THR A 43 -35.31 -36.70 52.72
C THR A 43 -35.59 -35.26 52.32
N ALA A 44 -35.92 -34.49 53.35
CA ALA A 44 -36.25 -33.08 53.30
C ALA A 44 -35.19 -32.27 52.56
N ARG A 45 -35.62 -31.47 51.57
CA ARG A 45 -34.83 -30.39 51.00
C ARG A 45 -34.66 -29.31 52.06
N ARG A 46 -33.62 -29.43 52.89
CA ARG A 46 -33.07 -28.30 53.64
C ARG A 46 -32.24 -27.52 52.62
N ALA A 47 -32.78 -26.40 52.14
CA ALA A 47 -32.02 -25.44 51.36
C ALA A 47 -30.94 -24.86 52.28
N GLU A 48 -29.77 -25.50 52.30
CA GLU A 48 -28.57 -24.89 52.83
C GLU A 48 -28.22 -23.75 51.89
N ALA A 49 -28.40 -22.53 52.37
CA ALA A 49 -27.89 -21.34 51.70
C ALA A 49 -26.36 -21.47 51.75
N GLU A 50 -25.78 -21.98 50.67
CA GLU A 50 -24.34 -21.99 50.44
C GLU A 50 -23.87 -20.53 50.50
N VAL A 51 -23.19 -20.18 51.59
CA VAL A 51 -22.54 -18.89 51.76
C VAL A 51 -21.36 -18.90 50.78
N ILE A 52 -21.57 -18.32 49.60
CA ILE A 52 -20.52 -18.11 48.61
C ILE A 52 -19.52 -17.12 49.24
N ASP A 53 -18.30 -17.58 49.48
CA ASP A 53 -17.19 -16.73 49.93
C ASP A 53 -16.80 -15.80 48.77
N VAL A 54 -17.09 -14.50 48.90
CA VAL A 54 -16.97 -13.48 47.82
C VAL A 54 -15.62 -12.76 47.87
N SER A 55 -14.56 -13.43 48.33
CA SER A 55 -13.27 -12.79 48.63
C SER A 55 -12.29 -12.71 47.45
N ASP A 56 -12.67 -13.16 46.24
CA ASP A 56 -11.82 -13.11 45.05
C ASP A 56 -12.20 -11.89 44.16
N GLU A 57 -11.23 -11.06 43.79
CA GLU A 57 -11.45 -9.75 43.12
C GLU A 57 -12.08 -9.86 41.72
N GLY A 58 -12.08 -11.06 41.11
CA GLY A 58 -12.83 -11.37 39.89
C GLY A 58 -14.23 -11.95 40.12
N GLY A 59 -14.58 -12.29 41.37
CA GLY A 59 -15.81 -13.00 41.74
C GLY A 59 -17.07 -12.14 41.66
N GLY A 60 -16.94 -10.82 41.84
CA GLY A 60 -18.08 -9.89 41.88
C GLY A 60 -18.88 -9.84 40.58
N GLN A 61 -18.22 -9.71 39.43
CA GLN A 61 -18.88 -9.68 38.12
C GLN A 61 -19.56 -11.02 37.80
N LEU A 62 -18.88 -12.12 38.10
CA LEU A 62 -19.43 -13.47 37.89
C LEU A 62 -20.64 -13.72 38.82
N ALA A 63 -20.59 -13.23 40.05
CA ALA A 63 -21.69 -13.34 41.01
C ALA A 63 -22.90 -12.51 40.59
N LEU A 64 -22.71 -11.29 40.09
CA LEU A 64 -23.78 -10.44 39.54
C LEU A 64 -24.42 -11.07 38.30
N ALA A 65 -23.62 -11.56 37.34
CA ALA A 65 -24.15 -12.24 36.15
C ALA A 65 -24.97 -13.50 36.51
N LYS A 66 -24.52 -14.28 37.52
CA LYS A 66 -25.28 -15.42 38.05
C LYS A 66 -26.58 -15.00 38.74
N LEU A 67 -26.55 -13.90 39.50
CA LEU A 67 -27.73 -13.35 40.17
C LEU A 67 -28.77 -12.89 39.14
N GLU A 68 -28.35 -12.19 38.09
CA GLU A 68 -29.22 -11.74 37.01
C GLU A 68 -29.86 -12.91 36.27
N ALA A 69 -29.07 -13.91 35.87
CA ALA A 69 -29.60 -15.11 35.23
C ALA A 69 -30.61 -15.86 36.12
N SER A 70 -30.35 -15.92 37.43
CA SER A 70 -31.28 -16.47 38.41
C SER A 70 -32.58 -15.64 38.53
N LEU A 71 -32.47 -14.31 38.56
CA LEU A 71 -33.64 -13.41 38.61
C LEU A 71 -34.48 -13.51 37.34
N GLU A 72 -33.87 -13.57 36.15
CA GLU A 72 -34.57 -13.76 34.88
C GLU A 72 -35.32 -15.09 34.83
N MET A 73 -34.70 -16.17 35.29
CA MET A 73 -35.35 -17.48 35.41
C MET A 73 -36.54 -17.44 36.38
N GLN A 74 -36.39 -16.80 37.54
CA GLN A 74 -37.49 -16.64 38.51
C GLN A 74 -38.62 -15.74 37.98
N ILE A 75 -38.30 -14.74 37.16
CA ILE A 75 -39.29 -13.90 36.48
C ILE A 75 -40.09 -14.74 35.47
N ALA A 76 -39.43 -15.61 34.71
CA ALA A 76 -40.10 -16.51 33.78
C ALA A 76 -41.04 -17.50 34.50
N GLU A 77 -40.61 -18.05 35.63
CA GLU A 77 -41.44 -18.90 36.49
C GLU A 77 -42.63 -18.11 37.08
N ALA A 78 -42.39 -16.90 37.59
CA ALA A 78 -43.44 -16.05 38.16
C ALA A 78 -44.53 -15.71 37.13
N LYS A 79 -44.13 -15.44 35.87
CA LYS A 79 -45.07 -15.25 34.75
C LYS A 79 -45.94 -16.48 34.50
N ALA A 80 -45.39 -17.68 34.62
CA ALA A 80 -46.15 -18.93 34.46
C ALA A 80 -47.15 -19.19 35.61
N SER A 81 -46.85 -18.66 36.81
CA SER A 81 -47.69 -18.81 38.01
C SER A 81 -48.81 -17.76 38.18
N ASP A 82 -48.93 -16.80 37.25
CA ASP A 82 -49.91 -15.70 37.25
C ASP A 82 -49.94 -14.87 38.57
N ASN A 83 -48.77 -14.68 39.19
CA ASN A 83 -48.62 -13.88 40.42
C ASN A 83 -48.03 -12.49 40.11
N PRO A 84 -48.85 -11.44 39.98
CA PRO A 84 -48.38 -10.12 39.53
C PRO A 84 -47.50 -9.41 40.56
N ASN A 85 -47.68 -9.68 41.86
CA ASN A 85 -46.89 -9.04 42.92
C ASN A 85 -45.45 -9.58 42.91
N ARG A 86 -45.29 -10.91 42.84
CA ARG A 86 -43.97 -11.55 42.73
C ARG A 86 -43.23 -11.09 41.47
N LEU A 87 -43.93 -10.98 40.35
CA LEU A 87 -43.36 -10.48 39.10
C LEU A 87 -42.83 -9.04 39.25
N ARG A 88 -43.60 -8.16 39.89
CA ARG A 88 -43.23 -6.76 40.10
C ARG A 88 -41.99 -6.62 40.97
N ASP A 89 -41.90 -7.40 42.05
CA ASP A 89 -40.78 -7.35 42.98
C ASP A 89 -39.50 -7.90 42.34
N LEU A 90 -39.58 -9.02 41.62
CA LEU A 90 -38.45 -9.57 40.88
C LEU A 90 -37.96 -8.63 39.77
N ALA A 91 -38.87 -7.97 39.06
CA ALA A 91 -38.50 -6.97 38.05
C ALA A 91 -37.77 -5.76 38.65
N ARG A 92 -38.19 -5.29 39.83
CA ARG A 92 -37.48 -4.23 40.56
C ARG A 92 -36.08 -4.67 40.99
N LEU A 93 -35.93 -5.91 41.48
CA LEU A 93 -34.63 -6.45 41.86
C LEU A 93 -33.69 -6.58 40.65
N LEU A 94 -34.20 -7.00 39.49
CA LEU A 94 -33.42 -7.08 38.26
C LEU A 94 -32.93 -5.69 37.82
N VAL A 95 -33.80 -4.67 37.87
CA VAL A 95 -33.39 -3.29 37.55
C VAL A 95 -32.31 -2.81 38.52
N LEU A 96 -32.44 -3.07 39.82
CA LEU A 96 -31.42 -2.69 40.81
C LEU A 96 -30.08 -3.40 40.56
N ALA A 97 -30.11 -4.71 40.26
CA ALA A 97 -28.91 -5.48 39.92
C ALA A 97 -28.21 -4.90 38.69
N LYS A 98 -28.97 -4.60 37.62
CA LYS A 98 -28.47 -3.98 36.40
C LYS A 98 -27.89 -2.57 36.64
N THR A 99 -28.53 -1.77 37.49
CA THR A 99 -27.97 -0.46 37.85
C THR A 99 -26.69 -0.56 38.66
N ALA A 100 -26.55 -1.56 39.53
CA ALA A 100 -25.33 -1.80 40.28
C ALA A 100 -24.18 -2.25 39.37
N GLU A 101 -24.47 -3.10 38.37
CA GLU A 101 -23.52 -3.47 37.31
C GLU A 101 -23.01 -2.23 36.55
N GLY A 102 -23.93 -1.33 36.17
CA GLY A 102 -23.59 -0.08 35.48
C GLY A 102 -22.68 0.85 36.27
N ILE A 103 -22.89 0.96 37.59
CA ILE A 103 -22.03 1.77 38.48
C ILE A 103 -20.63 1.15 38.57
N ALA A 104 -20.53 -0.16 38.82
CA ALA A 104 -19.25 -0.85 38.90
C ALA A 104 -18.46 -0.76 37.59
N ALA A 105 -19.12 -0.90 36.44
CA ALA A 105 -18.48 -0.73 35.13
C ALA A 105 -17.97 0.69 34.91
N SER A 106 -18.70 1.71 35.38
CA SER A 106 -18.27 3.11 35.28
C SER A 106 -17.05 3.41 36.16
N GLU A 107 -16.99 2.85 37.36
CA GLU A 107 -15.83 3.00 38.27
C GLU A 107 -14.59 2.34 37.68
N MET A 108 -14.71 1.10 37.20
CA MET A 108 -13.61 0.41 36.51
C MET A 108 -13.13 1.16 35.27
N ALA A 109 -14.06 1.79 34.52
CA ALA A 109 -13.69 2.62 33.37
C ALA A 109 -12.93 3.89 33.79
N SER A 110 -13.27 4.48 34.94
CA SER A 110 -12.53 5.64 35.47
C SER A 110 -11.12 5.28 35.92
N ASP A 111 -10.94 4.13 36.58
CA ASP A 111 -9.62 3.64 37.00
C ASP A 111 -8.75 3.27 35.79
N ALA A 112 -9.35 2.59 34.80
CA ALA A 112 -8.68 2.29 33.55
C ALA A 112 -8.24 3.58 32.83
N SER A 113 -9.10 4.60 32.77
CA SER A 113 -8.78 5.90 32.20
C SER A 113 -7.58 6.55 32.91
N GLY A 114 -7.54 6.50 34.25
CA GLY A 114 -6.41 7.01 35.04
C GLY A 114 -5.09 6.29 34.73
N SER A 115 -5.12 4.95 34.66
CA SER A 115 -3.92 4.15 34.34
C SER A 115 -3.40 4.44 32.92
N VAL A 116 -4.29 4.62 31.95
CA VAL A 116 -3.93 4.96 30.57
C VAL A 116 -3.37 6.38 30.50
N GLN A 117 -3.97 7.34 31.20
CA GLN A 117 -3.45 8.71 31.28
C GLN A 117 -2.04 8.74 31.83
N GLN A 118 -1.75 7.99 32.90
CA GLN A 118 -0.41 7.90 33.47
C GLN A 118 0.59 7.27 32.50
N ALA A 119 0.25 6.13 31.88
CA ALA A 119 1.15 5.46 30.94
C ALA A 119 1.47 6.33 29.70
N VAL A 120 0.48 7.10 29.22
CA VAL A 120 0.67 8.06 28.13
C VAL A 120 1.56 9.23 28.58
N ALA A 121 1.35 9.76 29.78
CA ALA A 121 2.19 10.82 30.34
C ALA A 121 3.65 10.37 30.48
N ASP A 122 3.89 9.17 31.00
CA ASP A 122 5.23 8.58 31.14
C ASP A 122 5.92 8.42 29.77
N SER A 123 5.18 7.91 28.77
CA SER A 123 5.70 7.75 27.40
C SER A 123 6.05 9.08 26.74
N LEU A 124 5.24 10.13 26.98
CA LEU A 124 5.51 11.47 26.46
C LEU A 124 6.67 12.14 27.17
N ALA A 125 6.80 11.94 28.48
CA ALA A 125 7.93 12.41 29.26
C ALA A 125 9.25 11.76 28.79
N GLU A 126 9.25 10.45 28.52
CA GLU A 126 10.39 9.74 27.94
C GLU A 126 10.70 10.24 26.52
N PHE A 127 9.68 10.43 25.69
CA PHE A 127 9.85 10.91 24.31
C PHE A 127 10.49 12.31 24.26
N VAL A 128 10.02 13.24 25.10
CA VAL A 128 10.52 14.62 25.19
C VAL A 128 11.82 14.70 25.99
N GLY A 129 12.06 13.77 26.92
CA GLY A 129 13.16 13.83 27.88
C GLY A 129 12.93 14.83 29.02
N LYS A 130 11.66 15.12 29.37
CA LYS A 130 11.27 16.06 30.44
C LYS A 130 10.02 15.54 31.18
N GLU A 131 10.05 15.55 32.51
CA GLU A 131 8.89 15.14 33.33
C GLU A 131 7.71 16.12 33.25
N ASN A 132 8.00 17.43 33.20
CA ASN A 132 6.98 18.49 33.07
C ASN A 132 6.99 19.06 31.65
N TYR A 133 6.56 18.27 30.66
CA TYR A 133 6.49 18.73 29.27
C TYR A 133 5.26 19.61 29.03
N GLU A 134 5.40 20.62 28.17
CA GLU A 134 4.26 21.29 27.56
C GLU A 134 3.96 20.66 26.20
N PHE A 135 2.70 20.73 25.72
CA PHE A 135 2.35 20.21 24.38
C PHE A 135 3.25 20.77 23.26
N GLY A 136 3.75 22.00 23.44
CA GLY A 136 4.72 22.62 22.52
C GLY A 136 6.08 21.92 22.48
N ASP A 137 6.52 21.26 23.56
CA ASP A 137 7.78 20.50 23.59
C ASP A 137 7.72 19.25 22.71
N VAL A 138 6.59 18.52 22.75
CA VAL A 138 6.38 17.34 21.89
C VAL A 138 6.49 17.72 20.41
N THR A 139 5.85 18.83 20.03
CA THR A 139 5.89 19.33 18.65
C THR A 139 7.32 19.71 18.23
N LYS A 140 8.09 20.34 19.12
CA LYS A 140 9.48 20.71 18.86
C LYS A 140 10.37 19.47 18.69
N GLU A 141 10.21 18.47 19.55
CA GLU A 141 11.01 17.24 19.50
C GLU A 141 10.68 16.40 18.25
N VAL A 142 9.40 16.29 17.88
CA VAL A 142 8.99 15.66 16.61
C VAL A 142 9.64 16.37 15.43
N ASN A 143 9.54 17.71 15.36
CA ASN A 143 10.14 18.48 14.27
C ASN A 143 11.66 18.33 14.22
N LYS A 144 12.32 18.27 15.38
CA LYS A 144 13.76 18.04 15.48
C LYS A 144 14.15 16.68 14.91
N ARG A 145 13.53 15.58 15.39
CA ARG A 145 13.80 14.21 14.91
C ARG A 145 13.48 14.06 13.42
N CYS A 146 12.38 14.64 12.95
CA CYS A 146 12.04 14.67 11.52
C CYS A 146 13.09 15.43 10.71
N SER A 147 13.54 16.61 11.16
CA SER A 147 14.57 17.38 10.46
C SER A 147 15.92 16.65 10.41
N GLU A 148 16.32 15.99 11.50
CA GLU A 148 17.53 15.16 11.55
C GLU A 148 17.43 13.97 10.60
N ALA A 149 16.29 13.27 10.57
CA ALA A 149 16.05 12.17 9.65
C ALA A 149 16.04 12.62 8.18
N VAL A 150 15.43 13.77 7.87
CA VAL A 150 15.45 14.35 6.52
C VAL A 150 16.87 14.72 6.10
N LYS A 151 17.67 15.33 6.98
CA LYS A 151 19.08 15.64 6.67
C LYS A 151 19.91 14.39 6.40
N ALA A 152 19.74 13.35 7.22
CA ALA A 152 20.42 12.07 7.01
C ALA A 152 20.06 11.42 5.67
N LEU A 153 18.85 11.65 5.15
CA LEU A 153 18.45 11.20 3.82
C LEU A 153 19.03 12.08 2.71
N ASP A 154 19.04 13.41 2.89
CA ASP A 154 19.53 14.36 1.89
C ASP A 154 21.02 14.13 1.58
N ASP A 155 21.84 13.94 2.62
CA ASP A 155 23.29 13.70 2.48
C ASP A 155 23.59 12.40 1.70
N VAL A 156 22.78 11.35 1.88
CA VAL A 156 22.99 10.06 1.23
C VAL A 156 22.56 10.09 -0.23
N TYR A 157 21.39 10.62 -0.53
CA TYR A 157 20.84 10.53 -1.89
C TYR A 157 21.46 11.54 -2.86
N VAL A 158 21.74 12.77 -2.41
CA VAL A 158 22.25 13.81 -3.31
C VAL A 158 23.68 13.49 -3.76
N GLU A 159 24.55 13.05 -2.85
CA GLU A 159 25.94 12.73 -3.18
C GLU A 159 26.06 11.51 -4.12
N ASP A 160 25.28 10.46 -3.86
CA ASP A 160 25.31 9.25 -4.68
C ASP A 160 24.72 9.50 -6.08
N ILE A 161 23.61 10.22 -6.19
CA ILE A 161 23.04 10.61 -7.50
C ILE A 161 24.03 11.50 -8.25
N GLN A 162 24.66 12.47 -7.59
CA GLN A 162 25.65 13.34 -8.23
C GLN A 162 26.87 12.55 -8.72
N ARG A 163 27.34 11.56 -7.94
CA ARG A 163 28.45 10.68 -8.32
C ARG A 163 28.08 9.82 -9.53
N GLU A 164 26.91 9.19 -9.53
CA GLU A 164 26.44 8.38 -10.66
C GLU A 164 26.22 9.22 -11.93
N MET A 165 25.62 10.41 -11.80
CA MET A 165 25.46 11.35 -12.92
C MET A 165 26.79 11.81 -13.49
N ASN A 166 27.79 12.05 -12.64
CA ASN A 166 29.13 12.42 -13.08
C ASN A 166 29.84 11.27 -13.82
N LEU A 167 29.75 10.03 -13.29
CA LEU A 167 30.33 8.85 -13.94
C LEU A 167 29.64 8.53 -15.26
N ALA A 168 28.30 8.57 -15.30
CA ALA A 168 27.53 8.37 -16.52
C ALA A 168 27.78 9.48 -17.55
N GLY A 169 27.88 10.72 -17.08
CA GLY A 169 28.22 11.89 -17.90
C GLY A 169 29.62 11.75 -18.51
N GLN A 170 30.62 11.39 -17.72
CA GLN A 170 31.98 11.14 -18.19
C GLN A 170 32.03 9.99 -19.19
N ALA A 171 31.39 8.85 -18.89
CA ALA A 171 31.34 7.71 -19.81
C ALA A 171 30.65 8.06 -21.14
N ALA A 172 29.55 8.79 -21.10
CA ALA A 172 28.86 9.27 -22.30
C ALA A 172 29.75 10.21 -23.11
N LEU A 173 30.43 11.16 -22.46
CA LEU A 173 31.35 12.09 -23.11
C LEU A 173 32.53 11.37 -23.76
N SER A 174 33.19 10.46 -23.04
CA SER A 174 34.30 9.66 -23.57
C SER A 174 33.87 8.78 -24.75
N SER A 175 32.68 8.18 -24.70
CA SER A 175 32.15 7.38 -25.81
C SER A 175 31.82 8.24 -27.04
N PHE A 176 31.45 9.50 -26.84
CA PHE A 176 31.09 10.41 -27.93
C PHE A 176 32.33 11.02 -28.58
N THR A 177 33.29 11.52 -27.79
CA THR A 177 34.49 12.21 -28.27
C THR A 177 35.65 11.26 -28.58
N GLY A 178 35.64 10.03 -28.07
CA GLY A 178 36.74 9.08 -28.20
C GLY A 178 37.97 9.42 -27.36
N LYS A 179 37.85 10.34 -26.40
CA LYS A 179 38.94 10.78 -25.51
C LYS A 179 38.73 10.28 -24.08
N GLU A 180 39.82 9.92 -23.41
CA GLU A 180 39.79 9.52 -21.99
C GLU A 180 39.52 10.71 -21.07
N GLU A 181 40.07 11.89 -21.38
CA GLU A 181 39.88 13.12 -20.62
C GLU A 181 39.14 14.17 -21.46
N TYR A 182 38.07 14.75 -20.90
CA TYR A 182 37.22 15.73 -21.57
C TYR A 182 37.75 17.16 -21.38
N GLU A 183 37.95 17.88 -22.48
CA GLU A 183 38.22 19.31 -22.46
C GLU A 183 37.01 20.11 -22.97
N PHE A 184 36.78 21.29 -22.39
CA PHE A 184 35.74 22.19 -22.86
C PHE A 184 35.95 22.52 -24.36
N GLY A 185 34.96 22.19 -25.18
CA GLY A 185 34.98 22.38 -26.63
C GLY A 185 35.20 21.11 -27.45
N ASP A 186 35.52 19.97 -26.82
CA ASP A 186 35.70 18.71 -27.54
C ASP A 186 34.40 18.21 -28.22
N ILE A 187 33.25 18.39 -27.56
CA ILE A 187 31.94 18.09 -28.17
C ILE A 187 31.75 18.91 -29.44
N THR A 188 32.06 20.21 -29.40
CA THR A 188 31.92 21.11 -30.56
C THR A 188 32.82 20.69 -31.70
N LYS A 189 34.07 20.32 -31.42
CA LYS A 189 35.02 19.82 -32.42
C LYS A 189 34.54 18.51 -33.05
N GLU A 190 34.10 17.55 -32.24
CA GLU A 190 33.62 16.25 -32.72
C GLU A 190 32.33 16.37 -33.54
N VAL A 191 31.34 17.14 -33.06
CA VAL A 191 30.09 17.42 -33.80
C VAL A 191 30.40 18.10 -35.14
N THR A 192 31.32 19.08 -35.14
CA THR A 192 31.73 19.78 -36.36
C THR A 192 32.44 18.83 -37.32
N SER A 193 33.32 17.96 -36.82
CA SER A 193 34.03 16.96 -37.63
C SER A 193 33.05 15.98 -38.29
N ARG A 194 32.11 15.41 -37.52
CA ARG A 194 31.07 14.52 -38.05
C ARG A 194 30.15 15.22 -39.06
N ALA A 195 29.75 16.46 -38.79
CA ALA A 195 28.93 17.25 -39.69
C ALA A 195 29.66 17.52 -41.02
N THR A 196 30.92 17.95 -40.96
CA THR A 196 31.75 18.18 -42.16
C THR A 196 31.96 16.89 -42.94
N GLY A 197 32.22 15.76 -42.27
CA GLY A 197 32.34 14.45 -42.91
C GLY A 197 31.05 14.01 -43.62
N ALA A 198 29.90 14.15 -42.96
CA ALA A 198 28.60 13.82 -43.58
C ALA A 198 28.29 14.74 -44.77
N VAL A 199 28.59 16.03 -44.66
CA VAL A 199 28.41 17.00 -45.75
C VAL A 199 29.36 16.71 -46.91
N SER A 200 30.60 16.32 -46.64
CA SER A 200 31.57 15.90 -47.67
C SER A 200 31.10 14.64 -48.40
N LEU A 201 30.64 13.61 -47.68
CA LEU A 201 30.05 12.41 -48.27
C LEU A 201 28.78 12.70 -49.10
N PHE A 202 27.95 13.64 -48.65
CA PHE A 202 26.75 14.03 -49.39
C PHE A 202 27.08 14.80 -50.67
N THR A 203 28.03 15.73 -50.62
CA THR A 203 28.37 16.62 -51.74
C THR A 203 29.42 16.04 -52.69
N GLY A 204 30.19 15.03 -52.25
CA GLY A 204 31.33 14.48 -52.99
C GLY A 204 32.51 15.44 -53.10
N LYS A 205 32.59 16.47 -52.23
CA LYS A 205 33.66 17.47 -52.22
C LYS A 205 34.38 17.45 -50.87
N GLU A 206 35.71 17.58 -50.90
CA GLU A 206 36.52 17.66 -49.67
C GLU A 206 36.32 19.01 -48.96
N ASP A 207 36.30 20.12 -49.72
CA ASP A 207 36.11 21.46 -49.17
C ASP A 207 34.65 21.94 -49.30
N TYR A 208 33.90 21.87 -48.20
CA TYR A 208 32.53 22.38 -48.14
C TYR A 208 32.47 23.91 -48.25
N LYS A 209 31.61 24.43 -49.13
CA LYS A 209 31.19 25.83 -49.13
C LYS A 209 29.69 25.93 -48.88
N PHE A 210 29.28 26.94 -48.11
CA PHE A 210 27.87 27.23 -47.88
C PHE A 210 27.12 27.34 -49.21
N GLY A 211 26.08 26.52 -49.37
CA GLY A 211 25.30 26.38 -50.62
C GLY A 211 25.62 25.15 -51.47
N ASP A 212 26.71 24.42 -51.23
CA ASP A 212 27.01 23.17 -51.95
C ASP A 212 25.96 22.09 -51.69
N VAL A 213 25.49 21.96 -50.44
CA VAL A 213 24.41 21.03 -50.07
C VAL A 213 23.13 21.35 -50.85
N THR A 214 22.77 22.63 -50.96
CA THR A 214 21.58 23.06 -51.72
C THR A 214 21.71 22.72 -53.19
N LYS A 215 22.87 22.96 -53.81
CA LYS A 215 23.12 22.65 -55.22
C LYS A 215 23.07 21.14 -55.48
N GLU A 216 23.70 20.33 -54.63
CA GLU A 216 23.69 18.87 -54.78
C GLU A 216 22.30 18.28 -54.51
N ALA A 217 21.58 18.78 -53.50
CA ALA A 217 20.20 18.37 -53.24
C ALA A 217 19.28 18.71 -54.42
N MET A 218 19.42 19.90 -55.03
CA MET A 218 18.70 20.28 -56.25
C MET A 218 19.06 19.38 -57.43
N LYS A 219 20.34 19.03 -57.59
CA LYS A 219 20.81 18.15 -58.66
C LYS A 219 20.24 16.74 -58.50
N ARG A 220 20.40 16.11 -57.34
CA ARG A 220 19.84 14.77 -57.05
C ARG A 220 18.32 14.75 -57.09
N GLY A 221 17.67 15.80 -56.57
CA GLY A 221 16.22 15.96 -56.67
C GLY A 221 15.77 16.07 -58.13
N GLY A 222 16.50 16.84 -58.94
CA GLY A 222 16.29 16.95 -60.37
C GLY A 222 16.46 15.60 -61.08
N ASP A 223 17.54 14.87 -60.82
CA ASP A 223 17.82 13.56 -61.41
C ASP A 223 16.77 12.52 -61.01
N ALA A 224 16.33 12.52 -59.74
CA ALA A 224 15.26 11.66 -59.26
C ALA A 224 13.93 11.98 -59.98
N VAL A 225 13.56 13.26 -60.09
CA VAL A 225 12.35 13.68 -60.82
C VAL A 225 12.44 13.33 -62.30
N LYS A 226 13.60 13.51 -62.94
CA LYS A 226 13.83 13.11 -64.33
C LYS A 226 13.69 11.60 -64.52
N SER A 227 14.32 10.80 -63.65
CA SER A 227 14.23 9.33 -63.70
C SER A 227 12.82 8.81 -63.47
N PHE A 228 12.04 9.46 -62.60
CA PHE A 228 10.66 9.09 -62.32
C PHE A 228 9.72 9.48 -63.47
N THR A 229 9.86 10.69 -64.02
CA THR A 229 8.97 11.19 -65.07
C THR A 229 9.35 10.72 -66.48
N GLY A 230 10.61 10.31 -66.69
CA GLY A 230 11.16 9.96 -68.01
C GLY A 230 11.33 11.16 -68.94
N LYS A 231 11.29 12.40 -68.42
CA LYS A 231 11.40 13.63 -69.21
C LYS A 231 12.65 14.42 -68.83
N GLU A 232 13.33 14.94 -69.84
CA GLU A 232 14.51 15.82 -69.68
C GLU A 232 14.16 17.16 -69.01
N GLU A 233 12.98 17.70 -69.33
CA GLU A 233 12.51 18.99 -68.83
C GLU A 233 11.22 18.80 -68.03
N TYR A 234 11.30 19.07 -66.72
CA TYR A 234 10.18 18.93 -65.81
C TYR A 234 9.13 20.04 -66.02
N LYS A 235 7.86 19.67 -66.17
CA LYS A 235 6.72 20.59 -66.12
C LYS A 235 5.86 20.29 -64.91
N PHE A 236 5.37 21.34 -64.25
CA PHE A 236 4.44 21.20 -63.12
C PHE A 236 3.24 20.34 -63.55
N GLY A 237 2.99 19.24 -62.83
CA GLY A 237 1.97 18.24 -63.17
C GLY A 237 2.49 16.96 -63.83
N ASP A 238 3.77 16.89 -64.23
CA ASP A 238 4.35 15.66 -64.80
C ASP A 238 4.40 14.51 -63.79
N ILE A 239 4.71 14.78 -62.51
CA ILE A 239 4.66 13.77 -61.44
C ILE A 239 3.24 13.21 -61.32
N THR A 240 2.22 14.06 -61.27
CA THR A 240 0.81 13.65 -61.16
C THR A 240 0.39 12.79 -62.35
N LYS A 241 0.77 13.17 -63.58
CA LYS A 241 0.45 12.42 -64.79
C LYS A 241 1.15 11.06 -64.82
N THR A 242 2.41 10.98 -64.45
CA THR A 242 3.15 9.72 -64.39
C THR A 242 2.61 8.79 -63.31
N LEU A 243 2.28 9.33 -62.13
CA LEU A 243 1.70 8.57 -61.03
C LEU A 243 0.30 8.05 -61.39
N LEU A 244 -0.54 8.89 -62.02
CA LEU A 244 -1.84 8.48 -62.55
C LEU A 244 -1.71 7.39 -63.62
N LYS A 245 -0.73 7.51 -64.51
CA LYS A 245 -0.43 6.49 -65.53
C LYS A 245 0.01 5.17 -64.91
N ASN A 246 0.87 5.20 -63.89
CA ASN A 246 1.34 3.98 -63.22
C ASN A 246 0.26 3.30 -62.38
N VAL A 247 -0.70 4.06 -61.82
CA VAL A 247 -1.78 3.53 -60.97
C VAL A 247 -3.00 3.07 -61.79
N PHE A 248 -3.38 3.80 -62.84
CA PHE A 248 -4.61 3.55 -63.61
C PHE A 248 -4.38 3.09 -65.05
N GLY A 249 -3.15 3.19 -65.58
CA GLY A 249 -2.81 2.90 -66.98
C GLY A 249 -2.18 1.54 -67.20
N GLY A 250 -2.50 0.53 -66.38
CA GLY A 250 -2.01 -0.84 -66.55
C GLY A 250 -2.34 -1.39 -67.95
N ASP A 251 -1.29 -1.72 -68.69
CA ASP A 251 -1.23 -2.59 -69.86
C ASP A 251 -2.40 -2.49 -70.86
N GLU A 252 -2.44 -1.43 -71.67
CA GLU A 252 -2.89 -1.59 -73.06
C GLU A 252 -1.78 -2.31 -73.85
N GLU A 253 -1.54 -3.57 -73.48
CA GLU A 253 -0.75 -4.50 -74.27
C GLU A 253 -1.53 -4.79 -75.55
N LYS A 254 -0.97 -4.32 -76.67
CA LYS A 254 -1.47 -4.56 -78.03
C LYS A 254 -1.73 -6.05 -78.24
N ARG A 255 -3.01 -6.43 -78.28
CA ARG A 255 -3.48 -7.59 -79.05
C ARG A 255 -3.74 -7.20 -80.49
#